data_AF-A0A3Q0KSR9-F1
#
_entry.id   AF-A0A3Q0KSR9-F1
#
_cell.length_a   1.000
_cell.length_b   1.000
_cell.length_c   1.000
_cell.angle_alpha   90.00
_cell.angle_beta   90.00
_cell.angle_gamma   90.00
#
_symmetry.space_group_name_H-M   'P 1'
#
loop_
_entity.id
_entity.type
_entity.pdbx_description
1 polymer ?
#
loop_
_entity_poly.entity_id
_entity_poly.type
_entity_poly.pdbx_seq_one_letter_code
_entity_poly.pdbx_strand_id
1 'polypeptide(L)'
;MTLDAQDEYKMKKEDIELYKRIRREVEQEFMAKSEPVDYRSVTKVDFHKDVVRLSPRPEPMLHEMVREQPVTFWTEHRDKMHGNTHYSTNRTTPFGRNAAFTTPIGQYLNSRMPCEMQVFSR
;
A
#
# COMPACT_ATOMS: atom_id res chain seq x y z
N MET A 1 -34.83 -86.04 2.27
CA MET A 1 -35.46 -84.73 2.61
C MET A 1 -34.39 -83.66 2.89
N THR A 2 -33.29 -83.61 2.12
CA THR A 2 -32.15 -82.69 2.37
C THR A 2 -31.98 -81.63 1.27
N LEU A 3 -32.79 -81.67 0.21
CA LEU A 3 -32.70 -80.74 -0.92
C LEU A 3 -33.24 -79.35 -0.56
N ASP A 4 -34.33 -79.26 0.22
CA ASP A 4 -34.97 -78.00 0.58
C ASP A 4 -34.03 -77.05 1.37
N ALA A 5 -33.19 -77.62 2.24
CA ALA A 5 -32.23 -76.84 3.03
C ALA A 5 -31.07 -76.27 2.19
N GLN A 6 -30.65 -76.97 1.13
CA GLN A 6 -29.65 -76.45 0.20
C GLN A 6 -30.21 -75.33 -0.67
N ASP A 7 -31.45 -75.48 -1.13
CA ASP A 7 -32.14 -74.45 -1.91
C ASP A 7 -32.40 -73.20 -1.07
N GLU A 8 -32.86 -73.32 0.19
CA GLU A 8 -32.99 -72.16 1.09
C GLU A 8 -31.65 -71.44 1.33
N TYR A 9 -30.57 -72.19 1.55
CA TYR A 9 -29.23 -71.60 1.74
C TYR A 9 -28.76 -70.85 0.48
N LYS A 10 -29.03 -71.42 -0.70
CA LYS A 10 -28.69 -70.80 -1.97
C LYS A 10 -29.49 -69.50 -2.19
N MET A 11 -30.79 -69.53 -1.92
CA MET A 11 -31.69 -68.38 -2.04
C MET A 11 -31.27 -67.24 -1.09
N LYS A 12 -30.94 -67.57 0.17
CA LYS A 12 -30.37 -66.60 1.14
C LYS A 12 -29.08 -65.95 0.65
N LYS A 13 -28.21 -66.72 -0.01
CA LYS A 13 -26.93 -66.22 -0.54
C LYS A 13 -27.17 -65.25 -1.70
N GLU A 14 -28.09 -65.58 -2.59
CA GLU A 14 -28.49 -64.73 -3.73
C GLU A 14 -29.09 -63.40 -3.25
N ASP A 15 -29.97 -63.44 -2.24
CA ASP A 15 -30.53 -62.23 -1.61
C ASP A 15 -29.45 -61.32 -1.00
N ILE A 16 -28.47 -61.91 -0.31
CA ILE A 16 -27.36 -61.15 0.29
C ILE A 16 -26.49 -60.50 -0.80
N GLU A 17 -26.23 -61.20 -1.90
CA GLU A 17 -25.48 -60.67 -3.04
C GLU A 17 -26.24 -59.55 -3.75
N LEU A 18 -27.55 -59.72 -3.93
CA LEU A 18 -28.43 -58.69 -4.50
C LEU A 18 -28.42 -57.43 -3.63
N TYR A 19 -28.58 -57.58 -2.32
CA TYR A 19 -28.56 -56.45 -1.39
C TYR A 19 -27.23 -55.69 -1.42
N LYS A 20 -26.10 -56.42 -1.47
CA LYS A 20 -24.77 -55.81 -1.60
C LYS A 20 -24.59 -55.05 -2.91
N ARG A 21 -25.16 -55.56 -4.00
CA ARG A 21 -25.11 -54.89 -5.31
C ARG A 21 -25.92 -53.60 -5.30
N ILE A 22 -27.17 -53.67 -4.86
CA ILE A 22 -28.05 -52.50 -4.75
C ILE A 22 -27.43 -51.45 -3.85
N ARG A 23 -26.90 -51.84 -2.67
CA ARG A 23 -26.21 -50.92 -1.78
C ARG A 23 -25.05 -50.19 -2.46
N ARG A 24 -24.25 -50.90 -3.27
CA ARG A 24 -23.10 -50.32 -3.96
C ARG A 24 -23.53 -49.35 -5.07
N GLU A 25 -24.57 -49.70 -5.83
CA GLU A 25 -25.14 -48.82 -6.86
C GLU A 25 -25.73 -47.55 -6.23
N VAL A 26 -26.49 -47.70 -5.13
CA VAL A 26 -27.02 -46.57 -4.35
C VAL A 26 -25.87 -45.73 -3.77
N GLU A 27 -24.86 -46.32 -3.14
CA GLU A 27 -23.70 -45.58 -2.64
C GLU A 27 -22.98 -44.82 -3.77
N GLN A 28 -22.87 -45.38 -4.98
CA GLN A 28 -22.30 -44.70 -6.14
C GLN A 28 -23.15 -43.55 -6.67
N GLU A 29 -24.48 -43.69 -6.68
CA GLU A 29 -25.38 -42.59 -7.07
C GLU A 29 -25.38 -41.47 -6.03
N PHE A 30 -25.33 -41.82 -4.74
CA PHE A 30 -25.30 -40.86 -3.62
C PHE A 30 -23.91 -40.26 -3.37
N MET A 31 -22.83 -40.90 -3.85
CA MET A 31 -21.57 -40.22 -4.12
C MET A 31 -21.77 -39.30 -5.33
N ALA A 32 -22.62 -38.30 -5.15
CA ALA A 32 -22.74 -37.19 -6.08
C ALA A 32 -21.33 -36.71 -6.40
N LYS A 33 -21.06 -36.45 -7.69
CA LYS A 33 -19.83 -35.79 -8.18
C LYS A 33 -19.64 -34.51 -7.39
N SER A 34 -19.02 -34.62 -6.22
CA SER A 34 -18.77 -33.50 -5.34
C SER A 34 -17.67 -32.74 -6.04
N GLU A 35 -18.04 -31.65 -6.69
CA GLU A 35 -17.05 -30.71 -7.16
C GLU A 35 -16.17 -30.32 -5.96
N PRO A 36 -14.84 -30.28 -6.14
CA PRO A 36 -13.94 -29.93 -5.05
C PRO A 36 -14.36 -28.58 -4.49
N VAL A 37 -14.58 -28.52 -3.18
CA VAL A 37 -14.98 -27.30 -2.48
C VAL A 37 -13.89 -26.25 -2.67
N ASP A 38 -14.24 -25.11 -3.28
CA ASP A 38 -13.32 -23.97 -3.40
C ASP A 38 -13.31 -23.19 -2.08
N TYR A 39 -12.17 -23.20 -1.39
CA TYR A 39 -11.95 -22.46 -0.15
C TYR A 39 -11.42 -21.04 -0.39
N ARG A 40 -11.23 -20.62 -1.64
CA ARG A 40 -10.77 -19.27 -1.96
C ARG A 40 -11.91 -18.28 -1.70
N SER A 41 -11.57 -17.17 -1.04
CA SER A 41 -12.51 -16.06 -0.91
C SER A 41 -12.70 -15.37 -2.26
N VAL A 42 -13.89 -14.79 -2.46
CA VAL A 42 -14.21 -13.94 -3.62
C VAL A 42 -13.13 -12.88 -3.82
N THR A 43 -12.61 -12.29 -2.74
CA THR A 43 -11.53 -11.30 -2.83
C THR A 43 -10.27 -11.87 -3.47
N LYS A 44 -9.91 -13.11 -3.13
CA LYS A 44 -8.74 -13.78 -3.71
C LYS A 44 -8.96 -14.17 -5.17
N VAL A 45 -10.19 -14.41 -5.59
CA VAL A 45 -10.54 -14.78 -6.98
C VAL A 45 -10.77 -13.55 -7.87
N ASP A 46 -11.18 -12.41 -7.33
CA ASP A 46 -11.54 -11.27 -8.16
C ASP A 46 -10.51 -10.13 -8.09
N PHE A 47 -9.76 -10.03 -6.99
CA PHE A 47 -8.87 -8.89 -6.71
C PHE A 47 -7.39 -9.27 -6.70
N HIS A 48 -7.01 -10.29 -7.47
CA HIS A 48 -5.61 -10.45 -7.85
C HIS A 48 -5.33 -9.57 -9.05
N LYS A 49 -5.06 -8.29 -8.79
CA LYS A 49 -4.33 -7.51 -9.79
C LYS A 49 -2.95 -8.14 -9.88
N ASP A 50 -2.63 -8.68 -11.06
CA ASP A 50 -1.25 -8.95 -11.44
C ASP A 50 -0.48 -7.66 -11.15
N VAL A 51 0.37 -7.70 -10.12
CA VAL A 51 1.20 -6.57 -9.75
C VAL A 51 2.08 -6.36 -10.97
N VAL A 52 1.71 -5.39 -11.81
CA VAL A 52 2.50 -4.96 -12.94
C VAL A 52 3.89 -4.77 -12.37
N ARG A 53 4.86 -5.53 -12.88
CA ARG A 53 6.25 -5.40 -12.47
C ARG A 53 6.67 -4.00 -12.90
N LEU A 54 6.46 -3.05 -11.99
CA LEU A 54 6.88 -1.68 -12.18
C LEU A 54 8.38 -1.75 -12.43
N SER A 55 8.83 -1.01 -13.44
CA SER A 55 10.25 -0.81 -13.69
C SER A 55 10.97 -0.52 -12.37
N PRO A 56 12.24 -0.96 -12.21
CA PRO A 56 13.00 -0.70 -10.99
C PRO A 56 12.84 0.76 -10.59
N ARG A 57 12.35 0.99 -9.37
CA ARG A 57 12.24 2.35 -8.85
C ARG A 57 13.65 2.95 -8.90
N PRO A 58 13.82 4.20 -9.38
CA PRO A 58 15.11 4.88 -9.25
C PRO A 58 15.56 4.82 -7.80
N GLU A 59 16.87 4.68 -7.59
CA GLU A 59 17.43 4.58 -6.25
C GLU A 59 16.98 5.78 -5.41
N PRO A 60 16.49 5.55 -4.18
CA PRO A 60 16.09 6.66 -3.33
C PRO A 60 17.32 7.52 -3.05
N MET A 61 17.28 8.79 -3.48
CA MET A 61 18.28 9.76 -3.03
C MET A 61 18.19 9.90 -1.51
N LEU A 62 19.34 9.78 -0.84
CA LEU A 62 19.47 10.05 0.58
C LEU A 62 19.30 11.55 0.82
N HIS A 63 18.09 11.94 1.18
CA HIS A 63 17.75 13.31 1.54
C HIS A 63 18.04 13.56 3.02
N GLU A 64 18.70 14.68 3.34
CA GLU A 64 18.92 15.09 4.72
C GLU A 64 17.67 15.84 5.20
N MET A 65 16.70 15.09 5.77
CA MET A 65 15.38 15.59 6.20
C MET A 65 15.42 16.84 7.10
N VAL A 66 16.52 17.07 7.81
CA VAL A 66 16.66 18.19 8.76
C VAL A 66 17.14 19.48 8.10
N ARG A 67 17.99 19.38 7.08
CA ARG A 67 18.69 20.54 6.49
C ARG A 67 18.23 20.87 5.08
N GLU A 68 17.75 19.88 4.35
CA GLU A 68 17.32 20.05 2.98
C GLU A 68 16.01 20.84 2.92
N GLN A 69 15.98 21.86 2.07
CA GLN A 69 14.74 22.61 1.84
C GLN A 69 13.80 21.79 0.95
N PRO A 70 12.50 21.70 1.30
CA PRO A 70 11.55 20.98 0.47
C PRO A 70 11.40 21.65 -0.88
N VAL A 71 11.41 20.86 -1.95
CA VAL A 71 11.10 21.34 -3.29
C VAL A 71 9.59 21.55 -3.39
N THR A 72 9.21 22.82 -3.50
CA THR A 72 7.83 23.27 -3.67
C THR A 72 7.76 24.25 -4.84
N PHE A 73 6.57 24.49 -5.35
CA PHE A 73 6.32 25.51 -6.37
C PHE A 73 6.98 26.86 -6.02
N TRP A 74 6.88 27.30 -4.76
CA TRP A 74 7.43 28.58 -4.30
C TRP A 74 8.96 28.60 -4.28
N THR A 75 9.59 27.52 -3.83
CA THR A 75 11.07 27.46 -3.79
C THR A 75 11.67 27.43 -5.20
N GLU A 76 10.97 26.83 -6.17
CA GLU A 76 11.39 26.80 -7.58
C GLU A 76 11.19 28.14 -8.30
N HIS A 77 10.13 28.89 -7.95
CA HIS A 77 9.77 30.13 -8.64
C HIS A 77 10.19 31.40 -7.91
N ARG A 78 10.94 31.28 -6.81
CA ARG A 78 11.33 32.41 -5.95
C ARG A 78 11.99 33.57 -6.70
N ASP A 79 12.80 33.27 -7.72
CA ASP A 79 13.54 34.27 -8.51
C ASP A 79 12.66 34.97 -9.56
N LYS A 80 11.49 34.40 -9.88
CA LYS A 80 10.53 34.92 -10.86
C LYS A 80 9.35 35.65 -10.21
N MET A 81 9.25 35.62 -8.89
CA MET A 81 8.13 36.17 -8.13
C MET A 81 8.44 37.58 -7.64
N HIS A 82 7.58 38.52 -7.99
CA HIS A 82 7.63 39.91 -7.53
C HIS A 82 7.03 40.03 -6.12
N GLY A 83 7.42 41.07 -5.37
CA GLY A 83 6.87 41.36 -4.03
C GLY A 83 7.50 40.56 -2.89
N ASN A 84 8.51 39.74 -3.17
CA ASN A 84 9.25 39.03 -2.14
C ASN A 84 10.19 40.00 -1.39
N THR A 85 10.21 39.89 -0.06
CA THR A 85 11.22 40.58 0.76
C THR A 85 12.61 40.05 0.43
N HIS A 86 13.61 40.92 0.35
CA HIS A 86 14.98 40.55 0.03
C HIS A 86 15.46 39.42 0.96
N TYR A 87 15.81 38.28 0.37
CA TYR A 87 16.45 37.18 1.09
C TYR A 87 17.97 37.36 1.01
N SER A 88 18.67 36.86 2.02
CA SER A 88 20.13 36.74 1.94
C SER A 88 20.46 35.40 1.32
N THR A 89 21.34 35.37 0.33
CA THR A 89 21.87 34.13 -0.27
C THR A 89 22.47 33.20 0.78
N ASN A 90 22.91 33.75 1.92
CA ASN A 90 23.51 33.00 3.02
C ASN A 90 22.46 32.35 3.95
N ARG A 91 21.16 32.58 3.74
CA ARG A 91 20.10 32.02 4.58
C ARG A 91 19.61 30.70 4.00
N THR A 92 19.58 29.65 4.82
CA THR A 92 19.12 28.31 4.44
C THR A 92 17.64 28.28 4.03
N THR A 93 16.84 29.24 4.49
CA THR A 93 15.38 29.28 4.23
C THR A 93 15.02 30.47 3.34
N PRO A 94 14.38 30.23 2.16
CA PRO A 94 14.06 31.30 1.22
C PRO A 94 12.94 32.23 1.72
N PHE A 95 12.02 31.74 2.56
CA PHE A 95 10.83 32.49 3.03
C PHE A 95 10.89 32.85 4.53
N GLY A 96 12.07 33.27 5.01
CA GLY A 96 12.21 33.71 6.39
C GLY A 96 11.48 35.03 6.66
N ARG A 97 10.87 35.17 7.85
CA ARG A 97 10.26 36.44 8.27
C ARG A 97 11.30 37.57 8.19
N ASN A 98 10.91 38.67 7.56
CA ASN A 98 11.67 39.92 7.51
C ASN A 98 10.76 41.04 8.01
N ALA A 99 11.11 41.64 9.15
CA ALA A 99 10.39 42.76 9.75
C ALA A 99 11.19 44.07 9.67
N ALA A 100 12.28 44.12 8.88
CA ALA A 100 13.21 45.25 8.88
C ALA A 100 12.59 46.59 8.49
N PHE A 101 11.41 46.62 7.87
CA PHE A 101 10.68 47.86 7.57
C PHE A 101 9.60 48.20 8.61
N THR A 102 9.06 47.20 9.30
CA THR A 102 7.93 47.37 10.24
C THR A 102 8.37 47.47 11.68
N THR A 103 9.62 47.09 11.99
CA THR A 103 10.21 47.26 13.32
C THR A 103 10.31 48.75 13.66
N PRO A 104 9.73 49.23 14.78
CA PRO A 104 9.83 50.61 15.21
C PRO A 104 11.28 51.02 15.49
N ILE A 105 11.63 52.29 15.23
CA ILE A 105 13.01 52.79 15.32
C ILE A 105 13.64 52.59 16.72
N GLY A 106 12.84 52.69 17.78
CA GLY A 106 13.31 52.48 19.16
C GLY A 106 13.74 51.05 19.48
N GLN A 107 13.44 50.07 18.62
CA GLN A 107 13.84 48.68 18.82
C GLN A 107 15.22 48.35 18.22
N TYR A 108 15.85 49.26 17.48
CA TYR A 108 17.17 49.04 16.85
C TYR A 108 18.37 49.31 17.78
N LEU A 109 18.16 49.34 19.11
CA LEU A 109 19.10 49.83 20.14
C LEU A 109 20.59 49.45 19.95
N ASN A 110 20.91 48.26 19.43
CA ASN A 110 22.29 47.81 19.16
C ASN A 110 22.47 47.16 17.77
N SER A 111 21.51 47.36 16.87
CA SER A 111 21.53 46.76 15.53
C SER A 111 21.62 47.85 14.47
N ARG A 112 22.30 47.58 13.35
CA ARG A 112 22.36 48.51 12.22
C ARG A 112 20.96 48.93 11.79
N MET A 113 20.77 50.24 11.63
CA MET A 113 19.52 50.74 11.09
C MET A 113 19.41 50.37 9.60
N PRO A 114 18.19 50.12 9.10
CA PRO A 114 17.95 50.03 7.67
C PRO A 114 18.42 51.35 7.03
N CYS A 115 19.32 51.26 6.04
CA CYS A 115 20.00 52.38 5.35
C CYS A 115 21.29 52.95 5.97
N GLU A 116 21.79 52.44 7.10
CA GLU A 116 23.15 52.80 7.54
C GLU A 116 24.21 52.21 6.60
N MET A 117 24.82 53.09 5.78
CA MET A 117 25.90 52.74 4.86
C MET A 117 27.09 52.17 5.64
N GLN A 118 27.61 51.05 5.17
CA GLN A 118 28.74 50.37 5.77
C GLN A 118 29.99 51.24 5.58
N VAL A 119 30.35 52.02 6.61
CA VAL A 119 31.61 52.75 6.64
C VAL A 119 32.72 51.71 6.78
N PHE A 120 33.40 51.40 5.68
CA PHE A 120 34.62 50.61 5.73
C PHE A 120 35.73 51.51 6.26
N SER A 121 36.25 51.18 7.44
CA SER A 121 37.52 51.75 7.90
C SER A 121 38.63 51.25 6.96
N ARG A 122 39.37 52.20 6.36
CA ARG A 122 40.58 51.91 5.60
C ARG A 122 41.71 51.44 6.51
#